data_AF-X5QU30-F1
#
_entry.id   AF-X5QU30-F1
#
_cell.length_a   1.000
_cell.length_b   1.000
_cell.length_c   1.000
_cell.angle_alpha   90.00
_cell.angle_beta   90.00
_cell.angle_gamma   90.00
#
_symmetry.space_group_name_H-M   'P 1'
#
loop_
_entity.id
_entity.type
_entity.pdbx_description
1 polymer ?
#
loop_
_entity_poly.entity_id
_entity_poly.type
_entity_poly.pdbx_seq_one_letter_code
_entity_poly.pdbx_strand_id
1 'polypeptide(L)'
;MGVVAYEISKLGPSSIHGIDILKPHIETARMIFLGCPVQSRFDCLDLGSRKLQNVLQPQYDIVMLLAVYHHMQWSLGADKARSVLCDIAGRAQTIVARVPPGKDKEMIAVLSDVGFSIKSNHTSPLGSHLMVLAKH
;
A
#
# COMPACT_ATOMS: atom_id res chain seq x y z
N MET A 1 6.79 0.01 -7.48
CA MET A 1 6.06 1.19 -6.97
C MET A 1 6.08 2.36 -7.97
N GLY A 2 7.24 2.85 -8.43
CA GLY A 2 7.35 4.09 -9.23
C GLY A 2 6.49 4.16 -10.50
N VAL A 3 6.43 3.09 -11.31
CA VAL A 3 5.62 3.07 -12.54
C VAL A 3 4.12 3.17 -12.25
N VAL A 4 3.61 2.41 -11.28
CA VAL A 4 2.19 2.44 -10.90
C VAL A 4 1.82 3.82 -10.36
N ALA A 5 2.67 4.38 -9.50
CA ALA A 5 2.49 5.74 -8.98
C ALA A 5 2.44 6.77 -10.13
N TYR A 6 3.32 6.66 -11.13
CA TYR A 6 3.32 7.56 -12.27
C TYR A 6 2.05 7.47 -13.11
N GLU A 7 1.53 6.26 -13.37
CA GLU A 7 0.26 6.11 -14.07
C GLU A 7 -0.90 6.75 -13.30
N ILE A 8 -0.92 6.62 -11.98
CA ILE A 8 -1.92 7.27 -11.12
C ILE A 8 -1.76 8.79 -11.13
N SER A 9 -0.53 9.31 -11.21
CA SER A 9 -0.27 10.75 -11.24
C SER A 9 -0.97 11.47 -12.40
N LYS A 10 -1.24 10.76 -13.50
CA LYS A 10 -1.97 11.29 -14.67
C LYS A 10 -3.44 11.61 -14.36
N LEU A 11 -3.99 11.04 -13.29
CA LEU A 11 -5.34 11.34 -12.80
C LEU A 11 -5.39 12.60 -11.93
N GLY A 12 -4.24 13.24 -11.67
CA GLY A 12 -4.13 14.49 -10.92
C GLY A 12 -4.48 14.40 -9.43
N PRO A 13 -4.02 13.37 -8.68
CA PRO A 13 -4.17 13.40 -7.22
C PRO A 13 -3.41 14.60 -6.63
N SER A 14 -3.87 15.10 -5.48
CA SER A 14 -3.20 16.20 -4.77
C SER A 14 -1.80 15.83 -4.31
N SER A 15 -1.58 14.57 -3.94
CA SER A 15 -0.26 14.06 -3.56
C SER A 15 -0.10 12.56 -3.78
N ILE A 16 1.14 12.11 -3.90
CA ILE A 16 1.53 10.70 -3.92
C ILE A 16 2.63 10.48 -2.88
N HIS A 17 2.44 9.48 -2.02
CA HIS A 17 3.43 9.05 -1.04
C HIS A 17 3.77 7.57 -1.26
N GLY A 18 5.03 7.30 -1.57
CA GLY A 18 5.53 5.95 -1.78
C GLY A 18 6.56 5.53 -0.76
N ILE A 19 6.47 4.29 -0.28
CA ILE A 19 7.42 3.69 0.66
C ILE A 19 7.91 2.36 0.07
N ASP A 20 9.21 2.15 0.10
CA ASP A 20 9.86 0.90 -0.30
C ASP A 20 11.09 0.69 0.59
N ILE A 21 11.44 -0.56 0.87
CA ILE A 21 12.64 -0.89 1.66
C ILE A 21 13.91 -0.78 0.81
N LEU A 22 13.80 -0.90 -0.51
CA LEU A 22 14.93 -0.91 -1.43
C LEU A 22 15.22 0.51 -1.94
N LYS A 23 16.36 1.07 -1.51
CA LYS A 23 16.83 2.40 -1.92
C LYS A 23 16.84 2.61 -3.46
N PRO A 24 17.27 1.65 -4.30
CA PRO A 24 17.23 1.84 -5.75
C PRO A 24 15.81 2.04 -6.31
N HIS A 25 14.79 1.44 -5.69
CA HIS A 25 13.39 1.65 -6.10
C HIS A 25 12.92 3.06 -5.80
N ILE A 26 13.34 3.61 -4.65
CA ILE A 26 13.03 4.99 -4.25
C ILE A 26 13.74 6.00 -5.15
N GLU A 27 15.02 5.80 -5.43
CA GLU A 27 15.77 6.65 -6.35
C GLU A 27 15.13 6.64 -7.74
N THR A 28 14.78 5.46 -8.26
CA THR A 28 14.06 5.33 -9.54
C THR A 28 12.72 6.06 -9.54
N ALA A 29 11.92 5.92 -8.48
CA ALA A 29 10.62 6.60 -8.39
C ALA A 29 10.79 8.13 -8.35
N ARG A 30 11.78 8.63 -7.60
CA ARG A 30 12.09 10.08 -7.58
C ARG A 30 12.49 10.58 -8.96
N MET A 31 13.30 9.83 -9.71
CA MET A 31 13.68 10.19 -11.08
C MET A 31 12.49 10.26 -12.03
N ILE A 32 11.58 9.28 -11.97
CA ILE A 32 10.33 9.28 -12.77
C ILE A 32 9.49 10.53 -12.47
N PHE A 33 9.48 10.97 -11.21
CA PHE A 33 8.65 12.09 -10.75
C PHE A 33 9.31 13.47 -10.90
N LEU A 34 10.56 13.59 -11.37
CA LEU A 34 11.19 14.90 -11.61
C LEU A 34 10.42 15.78 -12.61
N GLY A 35 9.74 15.16 -13.58
CA GLY A 35 8.91 15.86 -14.56
C GLY A 35 7.40 15.82 -14.25
N CYS A 36 7.01 15.29 -13.09
CA CYS A 36 5.59 15.13 -12.74
C CYS A 36 5.11 16.33 -11.91
N PRO A 37 3.99 16.99 -12.28
CA PRO A 37 3.48 18.15 -11.55
C PRO A 37 2.82 17.78 -10.21
N VAL A 38 2.53 16.50 -9.98
CA VAL A 38 1.92 16.03 -8.72
C VAL A 38 2.92 16.10 -7.58
N GLN A 39 2.50 16.66 -6.44
CA GLN A 39 3.31 16.64 -5.23
C GLN A 39 3.63 15.20 -4.84
N SER A 40 4.91 14.85 -4.82
CA SER A 40 5.33 13.48 -4.57
C SER A 40 6.41 13.38 -3.50
N ARG A 41 6.29 12.34 -2.69
CA ARG A 41 7.26 11.99 -1.63
C ARG A 41 7.54 10.51 -1.70
N PHE A 42 8.80 10.13 -1.62
CA PHE A 42 9.23 8.73 -1.64
C PHE A 42 10.25 8.48 -0.53
N ASP A 43 9.94 7.57 0.40
CA ASP A 43 10.78 7.27 1.56
C ASP A 43 11.32 5.83 1.51
N CYS A 44 12.62 5.70 1.73
CA CYS A 44 13.27 4.40 1.88
C CYS A 44 13.12 3.94 3.33
N LEU A 45 12.21 3.02 3.60
CA LEU A 45 11.88 2.61 4.95
C LEU A 45 11.36 1.17 5.01
N ASP A 46 11.81 0.43 6.03
CA ASP A 46 11.19 -0.83 6.44
C ASP A 46 9.87 -0.54 7.18
N LEU A 47 8.77 -1.19 6.76
CA LEU A 47 7.46 -1.05 7.42
C LEU A 47 7.44 -1.58 8.86
N GLY A 48 8.40 -2.43 9.26
CA GLY A 48 8.61 -2.82 10.65
C GLY A 48 9.29 -1.76 11.51
N SER A 49 9.82 -0.68 10.90
CA SER A 49 10.57 0.35 11.58
C SER A 49 9.73 1.14 12.59
N ARG A 50 10.33 1.45 13.74
CA ARG A 50 9.73 2.36 14.74
C ARG A 50 9.50 3.77 14.19
N LYS A 51 10.19 4.16 13.11
CA LYS A 51 10.05 5.46 12.47
C LYS A 51 8.84 5.56 11.53
N LEU A 52 8.15 4.46 11.22
CA LEU A 52 7.04 4.43 10.28
C LEU A 52 5.98 5.49 10.60
N GLN A 53 5.62 5.62 11.88
CA GLN A 53 4.62 6.59 12.33
C GLN A 53 4.95 8.04 11.99
N ASN A 54 6.25 8.38 11.95
CA ASN A 54 6.71 9.73 11.66
C ASN A 54 6.76 10.03 10.15
N VAL A 55 6.68 8.98 9.33
CA VAL A 55 6.73 9.08 7.86
C VAL A 55 5.32 9.09 7.28
N LEU A 56 4.40 8.32 7.87
CA LEU A 56 3.01 8.26 7.40
C LEU A 56 2.27 9.59 7.61
N GLN A 57 1.46 9.96 6.61
CA GLN A 57 0.49 11.04 6.74
C GLN A 57 -0.63 10.66 7.73
N PRO A 58 -1.29 11.64 8.34
CA PRO A 58 -2.45 11.39 9.20
C PRO A 58 -3.60 10.68 8.47
N GLN A 59 -3.77 10.95 7.18
CA GLN A 59 -4.87 10.41 6.38
C GLN A 59 -4.46 10.20 4.92
N TYR A 60 -5.05 9.18 4.29
CA TYR A 60 -4.97 8.85 2.88
C TYR A 60 -6.36 8.49 2.36
N ASP A 61 -6.71 9.01 1.18
CA ASP A 61 -7.92 8.57 0.49
C ASP A 61 -7.78 7.11 0.03
N ILE A 62 -6.59 6.77 -0.51
CA ILE A 62 -6.29 5.46 -1.06
C ILE A 62 -4.90 5.01 -0.59
N VAL A 63 -4.82 3.79 -0.06
CA VAL A 63 -3.56 3.08 0.19
C VAL A 63 -3.47 1.88 -0.73
N MET A 64 -2.33 1.71 -1.41
CA MET A 64 -2.09 0.57 -2.29
C MET A 64 -1.10 -0.42 -1.67
N LEU A 65 -1.55 -1.65 -1.43
CA LEU A 65 -0.74 -2.76 -0.91
C LEU A 65 -0.45 -3.75 -2.04
N LEU A 66 0.56 -3.45 -2.85
CA LEU A 66 0.90 -4.26 -4.01
C LEU A 66 1.86 -5.39 -3.62
N ALA A 67 1.33 -6.57 -3.30
CA ALA A 67 2.09 -7.72 -2.80
C ALA A 67 2.80 -7.47 -1.44
N VAL A 68 2.34 -6.49 -0.64
CA VAL A 68 3.06 -6.08 0.58
C VAL A 68 2.78 -6.99 1.79
N TYR A 69 1.51 -7.35 2.04
CA TYR A 69 1.12 -7.98 3.31
C TYR A 69 1.81 -9.33 3.57
N HIS A 70 1.80 -10.24 2.61
CA HIS A 70 2.45 -11.55 2.77
C HIS A 70 3.98 -11.45 2.94
N HIS A 71 4.62 -10.43 2.36
CA HIS A 71 6.04 -10.17 2.61
C HIS A 71 6.27 -9.65 4.03
N MET A 72 5.41 -8.77 4.55
CA MET A 72 5.47 -8.33 5.95
C MET A 72 5.30 -9.50 6.91
N GLN A 73 4.38 -10.42 6.65
CA GLN A 73 4.18 -11.60 7.49
C GLN A 73 5.44 -12.46 7.56
N TRP A 74 6.13 -12.65 6.43
CA TRP A 74 7.36 -13.43 6.37
C TRP A 74 8.53 -12.73 7.05
N SER A 75 8.69 -11.41 6.89
CA SER A 75 9.85 -10.67 7.42
C SER A 75 9.68 -10.20 8.87
N LEU A 76 8.47 -9.79 9.27
CA LEU A 76 8.19 -9.19 10.58
C LEU A 76 7.53 -10.17 11.56
N GLY A 77 6.97 -11.28 11.06
CA GLY A 77 6.07 -12.15 11.81
C GLY A 77 4.62 -11.66 11.78
N ALA A 78 3.68 -12.60 11.96
CA ALA A 78 2.25 -12.37 11.77
C ALA A 78 1.68 -11.25 12.66
N ASP A 79 1.98 -11.25 13.96
CA ASP A 79 1.43 -10.26 14.89
C ASP A 79 1.91 -8.84 14.58
N LYS A 80 3.20 -8.70 14.22
CA LYS A 80 3.75 -7.40 13.86
C LYS A 80 3.20 -6.92 12.52
N ALA A 81 3.07 -7.82 11.53
CA ALA A 81 2.46 -7.50 10.24
C ALA A 81 1.00 -7.06 10.39
N ARG A 82 0.21 -7.74 11.24
CA ARG A 82 -1.15 -7.34 11.59
C ARG A 82 -1.17 -5.93 12.21
N SER A 83 -0.33 -5.67 13.21
CA SER A 83 -0.24 -4.36 13.86
C SER A 83 0.09 -3.23 12.87
N VAL A 84 1.05 -3.46 11.96
CA VAL A 84 1.42 -2.50 10.92
C VAL A 84 0.27 -2.29 9.92
N LEU A 85 -0.40 -3.37 9.50
CA LEU A 85 -1.55 -3.27 8.61
C LEU A 85 -2.70 -2.48 9.23
N CYS A 86 -3.04 -2.73 10.50
CA CYS A 86 -4.11 -2.01 11.19
C CYS A 86 -3.81 -0.51 11.28
N ASP A 87 -2.56 -0.13 11.57
CA ASP A 87 -2.17 1.28 11.64
C ASP A 87 -2.28 1.99 10.28
N ILE A 88 -1.79 1.34 9.21
CA ILE A 88 -1.92 1.86 7.85
C ILE A 88 -3.40 1.97 7.45
N ALA A 89 -4.21 0.95 7.75
CA ALA A 89 -5.64 0.91 7.45
C ALA A 89 -6.43 1.96 8.25
N GLY A 90 -6.01 2.24 9.50
CA GLY A 90 -6.57 3.30 10.33
C GLY A 90 -6.52 4.67 9.64
N ARG A 91 -5.49 4.91 8.82
CA ARG A 91 -5.26 6.16 8.09
C ARG A 91 -5.88 6.19 6.70
N ALA A 92 -6.46 5.08 6.21
CA ALA A 92 -6.99 4.98 4.85
C ALA A 92 -8.52 5.03 4.80
N GLN A 93 -9.09 5.52 3.69
CA GLN A 93 -10.51 5.32 3.34
C GLN A 93 -10.72 4.11 2.43
N THR A 94 -9.81 3.93 1.46
CA THR A 94 -9.80 2.81 0.52
C THR A 94 -8.45 2.10 0.58
N ILE A 95 -8.47 0.77 0.54
CA ILE A 95 -7.30 -0.08 0.37
C ILE A 95 -7.43 -0.82 -0.95
N VAL A 96 -6.43 -0.65 -1.82
CA VAL A 96 -6.27 -1.44 -3.04
C VAL A 96 -5.16 -2.46 -2.80
N ALA A 97 -5.52 -3.73 -2.66
CA ALA A 97 -4.58 -4.79 -2.33
C ALA A 97 -4.40 -5.77 -3.49
N ARG A 98 -3.15 -6.02 -3.88
CA ARG A 98 -2.80 -7.14 -4.75
C ARG A 98 -2.25 -8.27 -3.90
N VAL A 99 -2.94 -9.40 -3.88
CA VAL A 99 -2.54 -10.56 -3.07
C VAL A 99 -2.47 -11.82 -3.96
N PRO A 100 -1.52 -12.73 -3.73
CA PRO A 100 -1.54 -14.03 -4.37
C PRO A 100 -2.83 -14.80 -4.00
N PRO A 101 -3.44 -15.55 -4.93
CA PRO A 101 -4.55 -16.47 -4.61
C PRO A 101 -4.27 -17.33 -3.38
N GLY A 102 -5.21 -17.40 -2.44
CA GLY A 102 -5.11 -18.22 -1.24
C GLY A 102 -4.30 -17.61 -0.11
N LYS A 103 -3.70 -16.42 -0.29
CA LYS A 103 -2.99 -15.65 0.76
C LYS A 103 -3.75 -14.42 1.26
N ASP A 104 -4.98 -14.24 0.81
CA ASP A 104 -5.83 -13.07 1.01
C ASP A 104 -6.70 -13.15 2.27
N LYS A 105 -7.09 -14.36 2.70
CA LYS A 105 -8.03 -14.58 3.80
C LYS A 105 -7.67 -13.84 5.09
N GLU A 106 -6.42 -13.92 5.52
CA GLU A 106 -6.01 -13.29 6.78
C GLU A 106 -5.99 -11.76 6.67
N MET A 107 -5.50 -11.22 5.55
CA MET A 107 -5.51 -9.78 5.30
C MET A 107 -6.93 -9.24 5.27
N ILE A 108 -7.86 -9.95 4.61
CA ILE A 108 -9.27 -9.58 4.57
C ILE A 108 -9.86 -9.57 5.97
N ALA A 109 -9.60 -10.61 6.78
CA ALA A 109 -10.09 -10.68 8.15
C ALA A 109 -9.59 -9.48 8.98
N VAL A 110 -8.29 -9.19 8.93
CA VAL A 110 -7.70 -8.03 9.64
C VAL A 110 -8.31 -6.71 9.20
N LEU A 111 -8.53 -6.52 7.89
CA LEU A 111 -9.12 -5.30 7.36
C LEU A 111 -10.61 -5.16 7.71
N SER A 112 -11.33 -6.27 7.76
CA SER A 112 -12.73 -6.30 8.19
C SER A 112 -12.90 -5.97 9.68
N ASP A 113 -11.98 -6.41 10.54
CA ASP A 113 -11.97 -6.04 11.97
C ASP A 113 -11.81 -4.52 12.19
N VAL A 114 -11.18 -3.81 11.24
CA VAL A 114 -11.02 -2.35 11.27
C VAL A 114 -11.99 -1.62 10.33
N GLY A 115 -13.08 -2.29 9.93
CA GLY A 115 -14.24 -1.67 9.27
C GLY A 115 -14.17 -1.60 7.75
N PHE A 116 -13.32 -2.39 7.08
CA PHE A 116 -13.31 -2.46 5.62
C PHE A 116 -14.13 -3.64 5.08
N SER A 117 -14.86 -3.38 4.00
CA SER A 117 -15.51 -4.42 3.18
C SER A 117 -15.00 -4.40 1.75
N ILE A 118 -14.99 -5.57 1.12
CA ILE A 118 -14.68 -5.73 -0.30
C ILE A 118 -15.76 -5.04 -1.13
N LYS A 119 -15.36 -4.14 -2.03
CA LYS A 119 -16.25 -3.46 -2.99
C LYS A 119 -16.11 -4.01 -4.40
N SER A 120 -14.90 -4.36 -4.79
CA SER A 120 -14.65 -5.00 -6.09
C SER A 120 -13.43 -5.93 -6.03
N ASN A 121 -13.43 -6.92 -6.91
CA ASN A 121 -12.32 -7.83 -7.13
C ASN A 121 -12.03 -7.90 -8.63
N HIS A 122 -10.75 -7.82 -8.99
CA HIS A 122 -10.27 -7.89 -10.36
C HIS A 122 -9.22 -8.99 -10.46
N THR A 123 -9.49 -10.02 -11.26
CA THR A 123 -8.53 -11.10 -11.50
C THR A 123 -7.72 -10.78 -12.75
N SER A 124 -6.40 -10.77 -12.64
CA SER A 124 -5.53 -10.61 -13.80
C SER A 124 -5.52 -11.90 -14.63
N PRO A 125 -5.28 -11.83 -15.95
CA PRO A 125 -5.11 -13.01 -16.80
C PRO A 125 -3.99 -13.95 -16.33
N LEU A 126 -3.05 -13.46 -15.53
CA LEU A 126 -1.93 -14.21 -14.97
C LEU A 126 -2.22 -14.74 -13.55
N GLY A 127 -3.48 -14.72 -13.12
CA GLY A 127 -3.95 -15.35 -11.88
C GLY A 127 -3.75 -14.53 -10.60
N SER A 128 -3.18 -13.32 -10.65
CA SER A 128 -3.14 -12.45 -9.46
C SER A 128 -4.45 -11.69 -9.34
N HIS A 129 -5.04 -11.61 -8.15
CA HIS A 129 -6.23 -10.78 -7.94
C HIS A 129 -5.87 -9.46 -7.24
N LEU A 130 -6.62 -8.43 -7.59
CA LEU A 130 -6.57 -7.10 -7.03
C LEU A 130 -7.94 -6.82 -6.40
N MET A 131 -7.92 -6.45 -5.13
CA MET A 131 -9.12 -6.21 -4.33
C MET A 131 -9.20 -4.72 -4.00
N VAL A 132 -10.40 -4.17 -4.11
CA VAL A 132 -10.70 -2.83 -3.60
C VAL A 132 -11.54 -3.01 -2.35
N LEU A 133 -11.01 -2.59 -1.20
CA LEU A 133 -11.70 -2.57 0.08
C LEU A 133 -11.94 -1.12 0.49
N ALA A 134 -13.13 -0.80 0.99
CA ALA A 134 -13.45 0.54 1.47
C ALA A 134 -14.06 0.47 2.87
N LYS A 135 -13.80 1.50 3.68
CA LYS A 135 -14.45 1.67 4.98
C LYS A 135 -15.97 1.79 4.84
N HIS A 136 -16.68 1.24 5.81
CA HIS A 136 -18.11 1.42 6.00
C HIS A 136 -18.47 2.85 6.38
#